data_AF-A0A0P9QRM4-F1
#
_entry.id   AF-A0A0P9QRM4-F1
#
_cell.length_a   1.000
_cell.length_b   1.000
_cell.length_c   1.000
_cell.angle_alpha   90.00
_cell.angle_beta   90.00
_cell.angle_gamma   90.00
#
_symmetry.space_group_name_H-M   'P 1'
#
loop_
_entity.id
_entity.type
_entity.pdbx_description
1 polymer ?
#
loop_
_entity_poly.entity_id
_entity_poly.type
_entity_poly.pdbx_seq_one_letter_code
_entity_poly.pdbx_strand_id
1 'polypeptide(L)'
;MLDIQKEHQAKFYDIGYHYGIDCTGKVFEGRDIRFKGSSVHNYNTGVIGIVLLENLTTAEEGGDVVALARQALEIINGNMDQKIPAVQIDALLTLTHALTSVFRVTVLGGHREFPMQAGEGKICPGNIGMELVRNLRIKTKLLRPPSS
;
A
#
# COMPACT_ATOMS: atom_id res chain seq x y z
N MET A 1 -9.33 -1.00 -10.04
CA MET A 1 -9.86 -2.08 -9.16
C MET A 1 -10.28 -3.31 -9.94
N LEU A 2 -11.16 -3.20 -10.95
CA LEU A 2 -11.61 -4.37 -11.74
C LEU A 2 -10.46 -5.13 -12.41
N ASP A 3 -9.49 -4.43 -13.01
CA ASP A 3 -8.34 -5.10 -13.64
C ASP A 3 -7.47 -5.85 -12.62
N ILE A 4 -7.23 -5.23 -11.45
CA ILE A 4 -6.50 -5.86 -10.34
C ILE A 4 -7.25 -7.09 -9.83
N GLN A 5 -8.58 -7.00 -9.71
CA GLN A 5 -9.41 -8.13 -9.30
C GLN A 5 -9.32 -9.29 -10.29
N LYS A 6 -9.44 -8.99 -11.60
CA LYS A 6 -9.32 -9.98 -12.66
C LYS A 6 -7.97 -10.69 -12.64
N GLU A 7 -6.88 -9.95 -12.43
CA GLU A 7 -5.55 -10.53 -12.29
C GLU A 7 -5.44 -11.42 -11.04
N HIS A 8 -5.94 -10.94 -9.90
CA HIS A 8 -5.88 -11.66 -8.63
C HIS A 8 -6.72 -12.94 -8.62
N GLN A 9 -7.87 -12.95 -9.30
CA GLN A 9 -8.74 -14.13 -9.39
C GLN A 9 -8.10 -15.31 -10.13
N ALA A 10 -6.98 -15.12 -10.83
CA ALA A 10 -6.19 -16.22 -11.37
C ALA A 10 -5.48 -17.06 -10.28
N LYS A 11 -5.34 -16.52 -9.05
CA LYS A 11 -4.59 -17.15 -7.95
C LYS A 11 -5.34 -17.17 -6.61
N PHE A 12 -6.29 -16.26 -6.42
CA PHE A 12 -7.01 -16.05 -5.18
C PHE A 12 -8.52 -16.11 -5.44
N TYR A 13 -9.31 -16.22 -4.36
CA TYR A 13 -10.77 -16.23 -4.46
C TYR A 13 -11.35 -14.89 -4.95
N ASP A 14 -10.64 -13.79 -4.72
CA ASP A 14 -11.06 -12.44 -5.08
C ASP A 14 -9.85 -11.48 -5.10
N ILE A 15 -10.06 -10.19 -5.31
CA ILE A 15 -9.06 -9.15 -5.10
C ILE A 15 -8.42 -9.28 -3.71
N GLY A 16 -7.09 -9.22 -3.65
CA GLY A 16 -6.35 -9.41 -2.40
C GLY A 16 -6.52 -8.31 -1.34
N TYR A 17 -7.07 -7.15 -1.71
CA TYR A 17 -7.23 -5.98 -0.83
C TYR A 17 -8.70 -5.79 -0.44
N HIS A 18 -8.95 -5.27 0.76
CA HIS A 18 -10.31 -4.92 1.18
C HIS A 18 -10.71 -3.53 0.67
N TYR A 19 -9.75 -2.62 0.53
CA TYR A 19 -9.99 -1.29 -0.02
C TYR A 19 -8.92 -0.89 -1.02
N GLY A 20 -9.31 -0.12 -2.04
CA GLY A 20 -8.43 0.59 -2.94
C GLY A 20 -8.73 2.09 -2.93
N ILE A 21 -7.72 2.94 -3.13
CA ILE A 21 -7.91 4.39 -3.23
C ILE A 21 -7.20 4.90 -4.48
N ASP A 22 -7.89 5.62 -5.35
CA ASP A 22 -7.28 6.25 -6.53
C ASP A 22 -6.73 7.66 -6.25
N CYS A 23 -6.05 8.23 -7.26
CA CYS A 23 -5.47 9.57 -7.19
C CYS A 23 -6.48 10.71 -7.02
N THR A 24 -7.77 10.45 -7.19
CA THR A 24 -8.86 11.41 -6.94
C THR A 24 -9.36 11.36 -5.49
N GLY A 25 -8.84 10.43 -4.68
CA GLY A 25 -9.30 10.18 -3.32
C GLY A 25 -10.55 9.30 -3.25
N LYS A 26 -10.98 8.70 -4.37
CA LYS A 26 -12.13 7.79 -4.36
C LYS A 26 -11.73 6.47 -3.72
N VAL A 27 -12.47 6.07 -2.69
CA VAL A 27 -12.34 4.78 -2.02
C VAL A 27 -13.22 3.75 -2.72
N PHE A 28 -12.65 2.59 -3.02
CA PHE A 28 -13.32 1.44 -3.60
C PHE A 28 -13.29 0.30 -2.60
N GLU A 29 -14.43 -0.35 -2.39
CA GLU A 29 -14.48 -1.64 -1.72
C GLU A 29 -13.96 -2.72 -2.67
N GLY A 30 -13.10 -3.59 -2.14
CA GLY A 30 -12.61 -4.79 -2.80
C GLY A 30 -13.23 -6.02 -2.16
N ARG A 31 -12.40 -6.85 -1.54
CA ARG A 31 -12.88 -8.01 -0.80
C ARG A 31 -13.59 -7.56 0.47
N ASP A 32 -14.80 -8.08 0.70
CA ASP A 32 -15.56 -7.82 1.91
C ASP A 32 -14.71 -8.11 3.16
N ILE A 33 -14.65 -7.12 4.06
CA ILE A 33 -13.78 -7.07 5.24
C ILE A 33 -13.98 -8.23 6.22
N ARG A 34 -15.11 -8.94 6.14
CA ARG A 34 -15.39 -10.13 6.96
C ARG A 34 -14.61 -11.36 6.49
N PHE A 35 -14.06 -11.34 5.27
CA PHE A 35 -13.27 -12.42 4.72
C PHE A 35 -11.78 -12.07 4.72
N LYS A 36 -10.93 -13.10 4.92
CA LYS A 36 -9.48 -12.96 4.86
C LYS A 36 -9.02 -12.49 3.48
N GLY A 37 -8.30 -11.37 3.42
CA GLY A 37 -7.63 -10.86 2.22
C GLY A 37 -6.48 -11.74 1.70
N SER A 38 -5.77 -11.23 0.70
CA SER A 38 -4.58 -11.87 0.10
C SER A 38 -3.50 -10.83 -0.23
N SER A 39 -3.38 -9.80 0.61
CA SER A 39 -2.51 -8.64 0.42
C SER A 39 -1.11 -8.78 1.06
N VAL A 40 -0.93 -9.64 2.06
CA VAL A 40 0.35 -9.88 2.77
C VAL A 40 0.58 -11.38 2.87
N HIS A 41 1.60 -11.92 2.22
CA HIS A 41 1.79 -13.38 2.18
C HIS A 41 1.97 -13.93 3.60
N ASN A 42 1.35 -15.08 3.92
CA ASN A 42 1.38 -15.71 5.25
C ASN A 42 0.84 -14.89 6.45
N TYR A 43 0.49 -13.61 6.27
CA TYR A 43 0.06 -12.72 7.36
C TYR A 43 -1.29 -12.03 7.09
N ASN A 44 -2.18 -12.63 6.30
CA ASN A 44 -3.49 -12.03 5.99
C ASN A 44 -4.53 -12.14 7.13
N THR A 45 -4.36 -13.08 8.07
CA THR A 45 -5.34 -13.25 9.17
C THR A 45 -5.27 -12.06 10.11
N GLY A 46 -6.41 -11.40 10.34
CA GLY A 46 -6.48 -10.21 11.20
C GLY A 46 -5.93 -8.93 10.56
N VAL A 47 -5.65 -8.93 9.25
CA VAL A 47 -5.11 -7.77 8.52
C VAL A 47 -6.15 -7.20 7.58
N ILE A 48 -6.34 -5.88 7.63
CA ILE A 48 -7.15 -5.13 6.67
C ILE A 48 -6.19 -4.52 5.62
N GLY A 49 -6.07 -5.18 4.46
CA GLY A 49 -5.29 -4.65 3.33
C GLY A 49 -5.95 -3.47 2.62
N ILE A 50 -5.20 -2.37 2.45
CA ILE A 50 -5.56 -1.18 1.67
C ILE A 50 -4.49 -0.98 0.60
N VAL A 51 -4.89 -0.72 -0.64
CA VAL A 51 -3.97 -0.39 -1.76
C VAL A 51 -4.19 1.03 -2.25
N LEU A 52 -3.11 1.78 -2.45
CA LEU A 52 -3.14 3.03 -3.21
C LEU A 52 -2.89 2.70 -4.69
N LEU A 53 -3.77 3.16 -5.57
CA LEU A 53 -3.77 2.81 -7.00
C LEU A 53 -2.78 3.69 -7.78
N GLU A 54 -1.52 3.68 -7.36
CA GLU A 54 -0.42 4.43 -7.94
C GLU A 54 0.93 3.75 -7.61
N ASN A 55 1.99 4.12 -8.33
CA ASN A 55 3.31 3.52 -8.15
C ASN A 55 4.19 4.32 -7.17
N LEU A 56 4.16 4.04 -5.87
CA LEU A 56 4.87 4.85 -4.86
C LEU A 56 6.36 4.52 -4.67
N THR A 57 7.04 4.11 -5.74
CA THR A 57 8.47 3.79 -5.73
C THR A 57 9.33 4.98 -6.15
N THR A 58 10.49 5.15 -5.51
CA THR A 58 11.53 6.05 -6.01
C THR A 58 12.22 5.47 -7.25
N ALA A 59 13.00 6.24 -8.00
CA ALA A 59 13.60 5.73 -9.25
C ALA A 59 14.66 4.64 -9.02
N GLU A 60 15.33 4.64 -7.87
CA GLU A 60 16.23 3.58 -7.45
C GLU A 60 15.53 2.28 -7.04
N GLU A 61 14.20 2.32 -6.90
CA GLU A 61 13.39 1.16 -6.56
C GLU A 61 12.92 0.40 -7.81
N GLY A 62 13.61 -0.71 -8.08
CA GLY A 62 13.32 -1.64 -9.19
C GLY A 62 14.64 -2.24 -9.67
N GLY A 63 14.72 -3.58 -9.77
CA GLY A 63 15.97 -4.25 -10.14
C GLY A 63 16.21 -4.32 -11.65
N ASP A 64 15.45 -3.60 -12.46
CA ASP A 64 15.36 -3.78 -13.90
C ASP A 64 15.85 -2.57 -14.70
N VAL A 65 15.94 -2.74 -16.01
CA VAL A 65 16.32 -1.68 -16.97
C VAL A 65 15.39 -0.46 -16.90
N VAL A 66 14.18 -0.63 -16.36
CA VAL A 66 13.20 0.45 -16.18
C VAL A 66 13.62 1.36 -15.03
N ALA A 67 14.12 0.83 -13.93
CA ALA A 67 14.67 1.64 -12.83
C ALA A 67 15.87 2.49 -13.29
N LEU A 68 16.77 1.91 -14.10
CA LEU A 68 17.93 2.63 -14.63
C LEU A 68 17.50 3.73 -15.61
N ALA A 69 16.48 3.49 -16.44
CA ALA A 69 15.88 4.49 -17.30
C ALA A 69 15.17 5.61 -16.52
N ARG A 70 14.44 5.27 -15.44
CA ARG A 70 13.80 6.26 -14.54
C ARG A 70 14.83 7.15 -13.86
N GLN A 71 15.92 6.58 -13.34
CA GLN A 71 17.02 7.34 -12.74
C GLN A 71 17.67 8.29 -13.74
N ALA A 72 17.94 7.81 -14.96
CA ALA A 72 18.49 8.66 -16.02
C ALA A 72 17.55 9.82 -16.40
N LEU A 73 16.24 9.56 -16.47
CA LEU A 73 15.23 10.59 -16.74
C LEU A 73 15.14 11.64 -15.62
N GLU A 74 15.21 11.24 -14.35
CA GLU A 74 15.20 12.18 -13.22
C GLU A 74 16.45 13.09 -13.21
N ILE A 75 17.61 12.56 -13.59
CA ILE A 75 18.84 13.36 -13.73
C ILE A 75 18.69 14.42 -14.84
N ILE A 76 18.06 14.06 -15.96
CA ILE A 76 17.94 14.94 -17.14
C ILE A 76 16.83 15.98 -16.96
N ASN A 77 15.68 15.59 -16.41
CA ASN A 77 14.48 16.44 -16.33
C ASN A 77 14.31 17.15 -14.98
N GLY A 78 15.21 16.91 -14.02
CA GLY A 78 15.01 17.27 -12.61
C GLY A 78 14.01 16.32 -11.95
N ASN A 79 14.07 16.20 -10.62
CA ASN A 79 13.20 15.32 -9.84
C ASN A 79 11.75 15.47 -10.31
N MET A 80 11.23 14.43 -10.96
CA MET A 80 9.79 14.26 -11.13
C MET A 80 9.26 13.87 -9.76
N ASP A 81 9.14 14.84 -8.85
CA ASP A 81 8.66 14.61 -7.48
C ASP A 81 7.34 13.87 -7.56
N GLN A 82 7.39 12.55 -7.38
CA GLN A 82 6.20 11.74 -7.38
C GLN A 82 5.46 12.04 -6.09
N LYS A 83 4.54 12.98 -6.18
CA LYS A 83 3.78 13.50 -5.06
C LYS A 83 2.42 12.82 -5.01
N ILE A 84 2.15 12.15 -3.90
CA ILE A 84 0.83 11.61 -3.60
C ILE A 84 -0.17 12.78 -3.51
N PRO A 85 -1.28 12.78 -4.28
CA PRO A 85 -2.29 13.82 -4.21
C PRO A 85 -2.82 13.98 -2.77
N ALA A 86 -2.96 15.23 -2.31
CA ALA A 86 -3.44 15.50 -0.95
C ALA A 86 -4.81 14.85 -0.68
N VAL A 87 -5.72 14.87 -1.66
CA VAL A 87 -7.04 14.22 -1.58
C VAL A 87 -6.96 12.71 -1.33
N GLN A 88 -5.93 12.03 -1.85
CA GLN A 88 -5.72 10.60 -1.65
C GLN A 88 -5.16 10.32 -0.25
N ILE A 89 -4.27 11.19 0.26
CA ILE A 89 -3.79 11.14 1.64
C ILE A 89 -4.95 11.35 2.62
N ASP A 90 -5.80 12.35 2.38
CA ASP A 90 -6.95 12.66 3.23
C ASP A 90 -7.99 11.52 3.22
N ALA A 91 -8.24 10.91 2.06
CA ALA A 91 -9.10 9.73 1.94
C ALA A 91 -8.53 8.54 2.72
N LEU A 92 -7.22 8.27 2.61
CA LEU A 92 -6.57 7.20 3.37
C LEU A 92 -6.63 7.44 4.88
N LEU A 93 -6.39 8.67 5.33
CA LEU A 93 -6.46 9.03 6.74
C LEU A 93 -7.89 8.88 7.27
N THR A 94 -8.88 9.37 6.53
CA THR A 94 -10.30 9.26 6.87
C THR A 94 -10.75 7.80 6.96
N LEU A 95 -10.38 6.98 5.97
CA LEU A 95 -10.66 5.56 5.96
C LEU A 95 -9.99 4.85 7.15
N THR A 96 -8.73 5.19 7.45
CA THR A 96 -8.01 4.63 8.60
C THR A 96 -8.74 4.94 9.91
N HIS A 97 -9.18 6.19 10.11
CA HIS A 97 -9.97 6.57 11.27
C HIS A 97 -11.30 5.82 11.36
N ALA A 98 -12.04 5.73 10.25
CA ALA A 98 -13.29 4.97 10.19
C ALA A 98 -13.09 3.50 10.59
N LEU A 99 -12.07 2.83 10.02
CA LEU A 99 -11.76 1.44 10.35
C LEU A 99 -11.36 1.27 11.82
N THR A 100 -10.51 2.15 12.35
CA THR A 100 -10.06 2.08 13.77
C THR A 100 -11.18 2.43 14.76
N SER A 101 -12.25 3.10 14.32
CA SER A 101 -13.41 3.40 15.18
C SER A 101 -14.33 2.19 15.39
N VAL A 102 -14.30 1.22 14.48
CA VAL A 102 -15.16 0.02 14.50
C VAL A 102 -14.37 -1.23 14.88
N PHE A 103 -13.17 -1.37 14.33
CA PHE A 103 -12.31 -2.54 14.53
C PHE A 103 -11.18 -2.20 15.49
N ARG A 104 -10.80 -3.16 16.34
CA ARG A 104 -9.65 -3.04 17.23
C ARG A 104 -8.34 -3.17 16.45
N VAL A 105 -7.99 -2.12 15.71
CA VAL A 105 -6.73 -2.00 14.98
C VAL A 105 -5.73 -1.24 15.85
N THR A 106 -4.61 -1.88 16.20
CA THR A 106 -3.54 -1.27 17.01
C THR A 106 -2.25 -1.04 16.23
N VAL A 107 -2.18 -1.55 15.00
CA VAL A 107 -0.97 -1.61 14.18
C VAL A 107 -1.28 -1.10 12.77
N LEU A 108 -0.38 -0.30 12.21
CA LEU A 108 -0.39 0.13 10.81
C LEU A 108 1.03 0.02 10.25
N GLY A 109 1.18 -0.64 9.10
CA GLY A 109 2.49 -0.79 8.46
C GLY A 109 2.37 -0.97 6.96
N GLY A 110 3.48 -0.73 6.27
CA GLY A 110 3.60 -1.04 4.84
C GLY A 110 3.79 -2.54 4.63
N HIS A 111 3.49 -3.04 3.43
CA HIS A 111 3.63 -4.46 3.08
C HIS A 111 4.99 -5.03 3.49
N ARG A 112 6.11 -4.39 3.14
CA ARG A 112 7.46 -4.84 3.53
C ARG A 112 7.82 -4.76 5.03
N GLU A 113 7.00 -4.13 5.88
CA GLU A 113 7.21 -4.13 7.34
C GLU A 113 6.62 -5.36 8.03
N PHE A 114 5.76 -6.14 7.36
CA PHE A 114 5.25 -7.39 7.93
C PHE A 114 6.30 -8.50 7.89
N PRO A 115 6.25 -9.48 8.81
CA PRO A 115 7.25 -10.53 8.83
C PRO A 115 7.19 -11.41 7.57
N MET A 116 8.31 -12.06 7.25
CA MET A 116 8.50 -12.90 6.05
C MET A 116 8.31 -12.20 4.70
N GLN A 117 8.04 -10.89 4.63
CA GLN A 117 7.84 -10.20 3.35
C GLN A 117 9.17 -9.79 2.67
N ALA A 118 10.26 -9.68 3.44
CA ALA A 118 11.56 -9.28 2.91
C ALA A 118 12.11 -10.25 1.83
N GLY A 119 11.74 -11.54 1.92
CA GLY A 119 12.15 -12.57 0.94
C GLY A 119 11.32 -12.59 -0.34
N GLU A 120 10.25 -11.80 -0.46
CA GLU A 120 9.38 -11.80 -1.64
C GLU A 120 9.93 -10.97 -2.80
N GLY A 121 10.99 -10.20 -2.58
CA GLY A 121 11.49 -9.24 -3.57
C GLY A 121 10.48 -8.13 -3.90
N LYS A 122 9.39 -8.01 -3.14
CA LYS A 122 8.37 -6.97 -3.34
C LYS A 122 8.80 -5.67 -2.67
N ILE A 123 8.81 -4.60 -3.46
CA ILE A 123 9.19 -3.26 -3.00
C ILE A 123 8.01 -2.54 -2.30
N CYS A 124 6.78 -3.08 -2.41
CA CYS A 124 5.56 -2.48 -1.88
C CYS A 124 5.66 -2.07 -0.39
N PRO A 125 5.19 -0.87 0.00
CA PRO A 125 4.52 0.15 -0.82
C PRO A 125 5.47 1.15 -1.48
N GLY A 126 6.75 0.83 -1.66
CA GLY A 126 7.78 1.75 -2.13
C GLY A 126 8.25 2.72 -1.04
N ASN A 127 9.29 3.50 -1.31
CA ASN A 127 9.91 4.45 -0.38
C ASN A 127 8.97 5.61 -0.07
N ILE A 128 8.30 6.16 -1.09
CA ILE A 128 7.31 7.23 -0.94
C ILE A 128 6.13 6.71 -0.11
N GLY A 129 5.63 5.51 -0.42
CA GLY A 129 4.54 4.88 0.34
C GLY A 129 4.94 4.55 1.78
N MET A 130 6.20 4.17 2.02
CA MET A 130 6.70 3.95 3.37
C MET A 130 6.83 5.24 4.19
N GLU A 131 7.19 6.36 3.57
CA GLU A 131 7.14 7.66 4.23
C GLU A 131 5.72 8.02 4.64
N LEU A 132 4.75 7.84 3.73
CA LEU A 132 3.33 8.03 4.04
C LEU A 132 2.88 7.16 5.22
N VAL A 133 3.24 5.88 5.24
CA VAL A 133 2.96 4.95 6.37
C VAL A 133 3.53 5.47 7.70
N ARG A 134 4.75 6.02 7.72
CA ARG A 134 5.33 6.61 8.93
C ARG A 134 4.54 7.83 9.40
N ASN A 135 4.18 8.71 8.47
CA ASN A 135 3.39 9.91 8.76
C ASN A 135 1.98 9.57 9.28
N LEU A 136 1.33 8.56 8.70
CA LEU A 136 0.02 8.08 9.17
C LEU A 136 0.09 7.49 10.57
N ARG A 137 1.12 6.72 10.91
CA ARG A 137 1.31 6.21 12.27
C ARG A 137 1.43 7.33 13.30
N ILE A 138 2.16 8.40 12.99
CA ILE A 138 2.28 9.56 13.88
C ILE A 138 0.90 10.19 14.11
N LYS A 139 0.11 10.38 13.03
CA LYS A 139 -1.23 11.00 13.12
C LYS A 139 -2.26 10.13 13.84
N THR A 140 -2.21 8.81 13.64
CA THR A 140 -3.19 7.86 14.16
C THR A 140 -2.79 7.21 15.48
N LYS A 141 -1.53 7.38 15.91
CA LYS A 141 -0.91 6.74 17.08
C LYS A 141 -0.91 5.20 17.02
N LEU A 142 -1.01 4.64 15.81
CA LEU A 142 -0.91 3.19 15.59
C LEU A 142 0.54 2.73 15.65
N LEU A 143 0.75 1.51 16.14
CA LEU A 143 2.07 0.91 16.31
C LEU A 143 2.61 0.37 14.97
N ARG A 144 3.92 0.18 14.89
CA ARG A 144 4.57 -0.60 13.82
C ARG A 144 4.16 -2.07 13.92
N PRO A 145 4.07 -2.82 12.80
CA PRO A 145 3.97 -4.28 12.85
C PRO A 145 5.14 -4.92 13.62
N PRO A 146 4.93 -6.09 14.24
CA PRO A 146 6.01 -6.86 14.82
C PRO A 146 7.00 -7.26 13.72
N SER A 147 8.29 -7.28 14.07
CA SER A 147 9.38 -7.70 13.16
C SER A 147 9.55 -9.22 13.05
N SER A 148 8.88 -9.97 13.92
CA SER A 148 8.96 -11.44 14.06
C SER A 148 7.68 -11.99 14.67
#